data_AF-A0A1H9HBD9-F1
#
_entry.id   AF-A0A1H9HBD9-F1
#
_cell.length_a   1.000
_cell.length_b   1.000
_cell.length_c   1.000
_cell.angle_alpha   90.00
_cell.angle_beta   90.00
_cell.angle_gamma   90.00
#
_symmetry.space_group_name_H-M   'P 1'
#
loop_
_entity.id
_entity.type
_entity.pdbx_description
1 polymer ?
#
loop_
_entity_poly.entity_id
_entity_poly.type
_entity_poly.pdbx_seq_one_letter_code
_entity_poly.pdbx_strand_id
1 'polypeptide(L)'
;MKGLTQYASLAQEAAAAVERRQAQYPALIASGRILADQAAQEIRVWQAIAADWHWVVSLERQEVPPATPEEKLAALEESLRRSDHALNKAFHASDERLRWAWSNKVSMIAIAEDFGDAAKPFLEAWNRFYAIADMLKWARRDLGLEAGRLPIAHFVEQHRSWLSAQRRAA
;
A
#
# COMPACT_ATOMS: atom_id res chain seq x y z
N MET A 1 11.31 20.07 2.15
CA MET A 1 12.32 19.00 2.02
C MET A 1 11.59 17.84 1.37
N LYS A 2 11.97 17.38 0.16
CA LYS A 2 11.27 16.26 -0.50
C LYS A 2 11.92 14.97 0.02
N GLY A 3 11.17 14.09 0.69
CA GLY A 3 11.66 12.76 1.06
C GLY A 3 11.71 11.84 -0.16
N LEU A 4 11.53 10.53 0.04
CA LEU A 4 11.60 9.54 -1.04
C LEU A 4 10.29 9.53 -1.87
N THR A 5 10.04 10.60 -2.63
CA THR A 5 8.78 10.84 -3.37
C THR A 5 8.42 9.76 -4.39
N GLN A 6 9.39 8.95 -4.82
CA GLN A 6 9.16 7.76 -5.64
C GLN A 6 8.25 6.72 -4.95
N TYR A 7 8.10 6.77 -3.62
CA TYR A 7 7.20 5.91 -2.85
C TYR A 7 5.88 6.60 -2.47
N ALA A 8 5.55 7.75 -3.07
CA ALA A 8 4.33 8.50 -2.76
C ALA A 8 3.06 7.67 -2.96
N SER A 9 3.00 6.83 -3.99
CA SER A 9 1.85 5.95 -4.25
C SER A 9 1.62 4.94 -3.12
N LEU A 10 2.68 4.41 -2.51
CA LEU A 10 2.58 3.48 -1.39
C LEU A 10 2.05 4.18 -0.13
N ALA A 11 2.52 5.40 0.14
CA ALA A 11 2.00 6.21 1.24
C ALA A 11 0.52 6.58 1.04
N GLN A 12 0.12 6.95 -0.18
CA GLN A 12 -1.27 7.24 -0.53
C GLN A 12 -2.17 6.02 -0.34
N GLU A 13 -1.74 4.85 -0.82
CA GLU A 13 -2.53 3.62 -0.66
C GLU A 13 -2.62 3.20 0.81
N ALA A 14 -1.54 3.31 1.59
CA ALA A 14 -1.56 3.00 3.03
C ALA A 14 -2.54 3.91 3.79
N ALA A 15 -2.56 5.21 3.49
CA ALA A 15 -3.51 6.16 4.05
C ALA A 15 -4.96 5.83 3.62
N ALA A 16 -5.19 5.62 2.33
CA ALA A 16 -6.51 5.25 1.79
C ALA A 16 -7.02 3.92 2.39
N ALA A 17 -6.12 2.99 2.73
CA ALA A 17 -6.46 1.74 3.39
C ALA A 17 -6.95 1.93 4.83
N VAL A 18 -6.48 2.96 5.54
CA VAL A 18 -7.04 3.36 6.85
C VAL A 18 -8.43 3.96 6.66
N GLU A 19 -8.57 4.92 5.74
CA GLU A 19 -9.85 5.61 5.48
C GLU A 19 -10.97 4.63 5.11
N ARG A 20 -10.69 3.67 4.22
CA ARG A 20 -11.67 2.64 3.83
C ARG A 20 -12.13 1.80 5.01
N ARG A 21 -11.22 1.44 5.94
CA ARG A 21 -11.57 0.66 7.14
C ARG A 21 -12.42 1.47 8.09
N GLN A 22 -12.03 2.73 8.35
CA GLN A 22 -12.79 3.64 9.20
C GLN A 22 -14.21 3.89 8.64
N ALA A 23 -14.36 3.98 7.32
CA ALA A 23 -15.65 4.16 6.67
C ALA A 23 -16.51 2.87 6.69
N GLN A 24 -15.92 1.70 6.46
CA GLN A 24 -16.67 0.45 6.27
C GLN A 24 -16.98 -0.27 7.60
N TYR A 25 -16.06 -0.25 8.57
CA TYR A 25 -16.13 -1.09 9.77
C TYR A 25 -17.34 -0.80 10.66
N PRO A 26 -17.82 0.45 10.83
CA PRO A 26 -19.03 0.72 11.61
C PRO A 26 -20.25 -0.10 11.15
N ALA A 27 -20.49 -0.18 9.83
CA ALA A 27 -21.59 -0.96 9.28
C ALA A 27 -21.39 -2.48 9.48
N LEU A 28 -20.14 -2.96 9.37
CA LEU A 28 -19.81 -4.38 9.57
C LEU A 28 -19.96 -4.82 11.02
N ILE A 29 -19.62 -3.95 11.98
CA ILE A 29 -19.83 -4.17 13.40
C ILE A 29 -21.33 -4.21 13.70
N ALA A 30 -22.08 -3.23 13.21
CA ALA A 30 -23.53 -3.17 13.39
C ALA A 30 -24.24 -4.42 12.83
N SER A 31 -23.75 -4.98 11.72
CA SER A 31 -24.28 -6.22 11.15
C SER A 31 -23.72 -7.51 11.76
N GLY A 32 -22.88 -7.44 12.80
CA GLY A 32 -22.25 -8.61 13.44
C GLY A 32 -21.27 -9.40 12.57
N ARG A 33 -20.77 -8.79 11.48
CA ARG A 33 -19.83 -9.44 10.54
C ARG A 33 -18.38 -9.39 11.00
N ILE A 34 -18.04 -8.43 11.86
CA ILE A 34 -16.74 -8.31 12.52
C ILE A 34 -16.96 -7.89 13.98
N LEU A 35 -16.04 -8.28 14.87
CA LEU A 35 -16.05 -7.82 16.25
C LEU A 35 -15.44 -6.42 16.36
N ALA A 36 -15.90 -5.62 17.32
CA ALA A 36 -15.38 -4.27 17.55
C ALA A 36 -13.88 -4.27 17.90
N ASP A 37 -13.43 -5.20 18.74
CA ASP A 37 -12.02 -5.32 19.11
C ASP A 37 -11.14 -5.71 17.92
N GLN A 38 -11.64 -6.58 17.05
CA GLN A 38 -10.96 -6.94 15.81
C GLN A 38 -10.83 -5.71 14.89
N ALA A 39 -11.90 -4.95 14.72
CA ALA A 39 -11.91 -3.73 13.92
C ALA A 39 -10.91 -2.68 14.43
N ALA A 40 -10.88 -2.47 15.75
CA ALA A 40 -9.94 -1.55 16.40
C ALA A 40 -8.49 -2.00 16.22
N GLN A 41 -8.21 -3.29 16.40
CA GLN A 41 -6.89 -3.88 16.18
C GLN A 41 -6.42 -3.70 14.72
N GLU A 42 -7.29 -3.99 13.75
CA GLU A 42 -6.95 -3.82 12.34
C GLU A 42 -6.71 -2.34 11.97
N ILE A 43 -7.53 -1.41 12.48
CA ILE A 43 -7.31 0.03 12.25
C ILE A 43 -5.98 0.48 12.84
N ARG A 44 -5.65 0.07 14.07
CA ARG A 44 -4.37 0.39 14.73
C ARG A 44 -3.18 -0.04 13.88
N VAL A 45 -3.18 -1.29 13.40
CA VAL A 45 -2.09 -1.82 12.58
C VAL A 45 -1.94 -1.03 11.28
N TRP A 46 -3.06 -0.72 10.60
CA TRP A 46 -3.01 0.06 9.36
C TRP A 46 -2.59 1.51 9.58
N GLN A 47 -2.93 2.12 10.72
CA GLN A 47 -2.41 3.44 11.09
C GLN A 47 -0.88 3.40 11.29
N ALA A 48 -0.34 2.35 11.92
CA ALA A 48 1.09 2.17 12.04
C ALA A 48 1.78 1.99 10.67
N ILE A 49 1.18 1.21 9.75
CA ILE A 49 1.68 1.06 8.37
C ILE A 49 1.64 2.42 7.64
N ALA A 50 0.54 3.17 7.73
CA ALA A 50 0.41 4.48 7.09
C ALA A 50 1.43 5.48 7.64
N ALA A 51 1.70 5.48 8.95
CA ALA A 51 2.71 6.31 9.58
C ALA A 51 4.14 5.98 9.10
N ASP A 52 4.46 4.69 8.92
CA ASP A 52 5.76 4.27 8.36
C ASP A 52 5.95 4.80 6.94
N TRP A 53 4.94 4.64 6.07
CA TRP A 53 5.02 5.12 4.70
C TRP A 53 4.99 6.63 4.58
N HIS A 54 4.26 7.31 5.47
CA HIS A 54 4.34 8.76 5.60
C HIS A 54 5.77 9.19 5.94
N TRP A 55 6.42 8.53 6.90
CA TRP A 55 7.79 8.82 7.27
C TRP A 55 8.78 8.62 6.12
N VAL A 56 8.59 7.61 5.28
CA VAL A 56 9.43 7.38 4.10
C VAL A 56 9.39 8.55 3.12
N VAL A 57 8.20 9.11 2.87
CA VAL A 57 8.00 10.14 1.83
C VAL A 57 8.21 11.57 2.35
N SER A 58 7.96 11.82 3.64
CA SER A 58 8.09 13.14 4.26
C SER A 58 9.39 13.31 5.05
N LEU A 59 9.99 12.20 5.49
CA LEU A 59 11.02 12.15 6.53
C LEU A 59 10.52 12.63 7.90
N GLU A 60 9.22 12.69 8.14
CA GLU A 60 8.60 13.11 9.40
C GLU A 60 7.92 11.92 10.08
N ARG A 61 8.14 11.74 11.38
CA ARG A 61 7.51 10.66 12.16
C ARG A 61 6.16 11.14 12.65
N GLN A 62 5.15 10.29 12.53
CA GLN A 62 3.84 10.50 13.15
C GLN A 62 3.71 9.66 14.42
N GLU A 63 3.16 10.26 15.47
CA GLU A 63 2.82 9.53 16.69
C GLU A 63 1.50 8.80 16.49
N VAL A 64 1.60 7.47 16.39
CA VAL A 64 0.45 6.55 16.34
C VAL A 64 0.74 5.38 17.27
N PRO A 65 -0.30 4.69 17.78
CA PRO A 65 -0.07 3.48 18.57
C PRO A 65 0.79 2.47 17.77
N PRO A 66 1.88 1.95 18.36
CA PRO A 66 2.81 1.11 17.63
C PRO A 66 2.17 -0.24 17.27
N ALA A 67 2.61 -0.84 16.16
CA ALA A 67 2.32 -2.21 15.78
C ALA A 67 3.61 -2.98 15.52
N THR A 68 3.63 -4.27 15.86
CA THR A 68 4.82 -5.10 15.67
C THR A 68 5.03 -5.38 14.18
N PRO A 69 6.26 -5.69 13.74
CA PRO A 69 6.52 -6.09 12.35
C PRO A 69 5.67 -7.28 11.88
N GLU A 70 5.43 -8.26 12.76
CA GLU A 70 4.60 -9.44 12.47
C GLU A 70 3.13 -9.06 12.27
N GLU A 71 2.60 -8.14 13.09
CA GLU A 71 1.23 -7.61 12.92
C GLU A 71 1.08 -6.92 11.56
N LYS A 72 2.06 -6.10 11.17
CA LYS A 72 2.09 -5.40 9.89
C LYS A 72 2.16 -6.39 8.72
N LEU A 73 3.03 -7.40 8.82
CA LEU A 73 3.13 -8.46 7.82
C LEU A 73 1.79 -9.18 7.63
N ALA A 74 1.17 -9.67 8.72
CA ALA A 74 -0.09 -10.39 8.66
C ALA A 74 -1.22 -9.53 8.06
N ALA A 75 -1.29 -8.25 8.43
CA ALA A 75 -2.26 -7.31 7.88
C ALA A 75 -2.07 -7.07 6.37
N LEU A 76 -0.83 -6.99 5.91
CA LEU A 76 -0.49 -6.85 4.49
C LEU A 76 -0.78 -8.13 3.70
N GLU A 77 -0.52 -9.32 4.25
CA GLU A 77 -0.85 -10.60 3.60
C GLU A 77 -2.35 -10.79 3.43
N GLU A 78 -3.14 -10.47 4.47
CA GLU A 78 -4.61 -10.48 4.38
C GLU A 78 -5.11 -9.47 3.34
N SER A 79 -4.57 -8.26 3.35
CA SER A 79 -4.98 -7.21 2.41
C SER A 79 -4.56 -7.52 0.97
N LEU A 80 -3.44 -8.23 0.77
CA LEU A 80 -3.02 -8.71 -0.54
C LEU A 80 -4.01 -9.74 -1.07
N ARG A 81 -4.41 -10.71 -0.23
CA ARG A 81 -5.43 -11.72 -0.60
C ARG A 81 -6.77 -11.07 -0.97
N ARG A 82 -7.23 -10.07 -0.20
CA ARG A 82 -8.46 -9.31 -0.52
C ARG A 82 -8.33 -8.52 -1.82
N SER A 83 -7.16 -7.93 -2.07
CA SER A 83 -6.92 -7.12 -3.26
C SER A 83 -6.76 -7.96 -4.52
N ASP A 84 -6.19 -9.16 -4.41
CA ASP A 84 -6.14 -10.15 -5.48
C ASP A 84 -7.56 -10.57 -5.91
N HIS A 85 -8.42 -10.87 -4.93
CA HIS A 85 -9.83 -11.18 -5.21
C HIS A 85 -10.54 -10.00 -5.88
N ALA A 86 -10.30 -8.77 -5.42
CA ALA A 86 -10.88 -7.56 -6.02
C ALA A 86 -10.37 -7.31 -7.45
N LEU A 87 -9.08 -7.55 -7.71
CA LEU A 87 -8.48 -7.44 -9.03
C LEU A 87 -9.07 -8.47 -10.00
N ASN A 88 -9.17 -9.74 -9.58
CA ASN A 88 -9.80 -10.78 -10.38
C ASN A 88 -11.28 -10.45 -10.68
N LYS A 89 -12.02 -9.95 -9.69
CA LYS A 89 -13.40 -9.50 -9.88
C LYS A 89 -13.49 -8.35 -10.89
N ALA A 90 -12.63 -7.34 -10.77
CA ALA A 90 -12.61 -6.19 -11.67
C ALA A 90 -12.24 -6.62 -13.10
N PHE A 91 -11.28 -7.54 -13.24
CA PHE A 91 -10.91 -8.14 -14.53
C PHE A 91 -12.11 -8.83 -15.20
N HIS A 92 -12.82 -9.70 -14.48
CA HIS A 92 -13.98 -10.40 -15.02
C HIS A 92 -15.15 -9.47 -15.35
N ALA A 93 -15.30 -8.37 -14.62
CA ALA A 93 -16.32 -7.35 -14.89
C ALA A 93 -15.95 -6.40 -16.05
N SER A 94 -14.70 -6.38 -16.50
CA SER A 94 -14.23 -5.50 -17.58
C SER A 94 -14.73 -5.95 -18.94
N ASP A 95 -14.79 -5.05 -19.92
CA ASP A 95 -15.15 -5.38 -21.31
C ASP A 95 -14.23 -6.42 -21.94
N GLU A 96 -14.73 -7.18 -22.92
CA GLU A 96 -13.98 -8.22 -23.63
C GLU A 96 -12.68 -7.68 -24.26
N ARG A 97 -12.71 -6.47 -24.83
CA ARG A 97 -11.53 -5.85 -25.44
C ARG A 97 -10.45 -5.52 -24.40
N LEU A 98 -10.85 -5.06 -23.22
CA LEU A 98 -9.91 -4.81 -22.12
C LEU A 98 -9.29 -6.12 -21.62
N ARG A 99 -10.11 -7.15 -21.42
CA ARG A 99 -9.61 -8.48 -21.02
C ARG A 99 -8.66 -9.08 -22.05
N TRP A 100 -8.94 -8.86 -23.34
CA TRP A 100 -8.06 -9.26 -24.43
C TRP A 100 -6.74 -8.48 -24.40
N ALA A 101 -6.77 -7.15 -24.24
CA ALA A 101 -5.57 -6.32 -24.16
C ALA A 101 -4.66 -6.75 -22.99
N TRP A 102 -5.26 -7.00 -21.82
CA TRP A 102 -4.55 -7.54 -20.66
C TRP A 102 -3.89 -8.89 -20.95
N SER A 103 -4.65 -9.84 -21.52
CA SER A 103 -4.15 -11.18 -21.87
C SER A 103 -2.98 -11.13 -22.88
N ASN A 104 -2.93 -10.09 -23.70
CA ASN A 104 -1.87 -9.84 -24.67
C ASN A 104 -0.74 -8.94 -24.13
N LYS A 105 -0.67 -8.73 -22.80
CA LYS A 105 0.39 -7.97 -22.12
C LYS A 105 0.53 -6.52 -22.61
N VAL A 106 -0.57 -5.91 -23.06
CA VAL A 106 -0.61 -4.47 -23.35
C VAL A 106 -0.25 -3.71 -22.07
N SER A 107 0.59 -2.67 -22.20
CA SER A 107 1.03 -1.88 -21.05
C SER A 107 -0.14 -1.19 -20.34
N MET A 108 -0.05 -0.97 -19.03
CA MET A 108 -1.14 -0.30 -18.29
C MET A 108 -1.36 1.14 -18.76
N ILE A 109 -0.32 1.80 -19.26
CA ILE A 109 -0.41 3.14 -19.86
C ILE A 109 -1.30 3.09 -21.10
N ALA A 110 -1.01 2.17 -22.02
CA ALA A 110 -1.82 1.99 -23.23
C ALA A 110 -3.27 1.56 -22.90
N ILE A 111 -3.47 0.68 -21.90
CA ILE A 111 -4.83 0.35 -21.45
C ILE A 111 -5.57 1.59 -20.92
N ALA A 112 -4.90 2.46 -20.16
CA ALA A 112 -5.51 3.69 -19.67
C ALA A 112 -5.86 4.66 -20.81
N GLU A 113 -4.99 4.79 -21.81
CA GLU A 113 -5.19 5.66 -22.98
C GLU A 113 -6.32 5.15 -23.89
N ASP A 114 -6.34 3.85 -24.20
CA ASP A 114 -7.28 3.27 -25.17
C ASP A 114 -8.69 3.07 -24.61
N PHE A 115 -8.82 2.80 -23.31
CA PHE A 115 -10.10 2.45 -22.68
C PHE A 115 -10.63 3.54 -21.74
N GLY A 116 -9.80 4.50 -21.33
CA GLY A 116 -10.18 5.63 -20.48
C GLY A 116 -11.00 5.21 -19.26
N ASP A 117 -12.21 5.78 -19.16
CA ASP A 117 -13.12 5.55 -18.03
C ASP A 117 -13.56 4.10 -17.87
N ALA A 118 -13.62 3.32 -18.96
CA ALA A 118 -14.00 1.92 -18.90
C ALA A 118 -12.94 1.05 -18.19
N ALA A 119 -11.68 1.48 -18.19
CA ALA A 119 -10.60 0.78 -17.49
C ALA A 119 -10.43 1.21 -16.03
N LYS A 120 -11.06 2.30 -15.58
CA LYS A 120 -10.86 2.85 -14.22
C LYS A 120 -11.00 1.81 -13.10
N PRO A 121 -12.09 1.00 -13.01
CA PRO A 121 -12.23 0.04 -11.92
C PRO A 121 -11.14 -1.04 -11.91
N PHE A 122 -10.70 -1.48 -13.10
CA PHE A 122 -9.63 -2.44 -13.25
C PHE A 122 -8.28 -1.84 -12.84
N LEU A 123 -7.95 -0.64 -13.32
CA LEU A 123 -6.71 0.06 -13.01
C LEU A 123 -6.61 0.42 -11.53
N GLU A 124 -7.71 0.83 -10.89
CA GLU A 124 -7.75 1.06 -9.45
C GLU A 124 -7.46 -0.22 -8.65
N ALA A 125 -8.07 -1.34 -9.02
CA ALA A 125 -7.81 -2.63 -8.38
C ALA A 125 -6.37 -3.11 -8.61
N TRP A 126 -5.83 -2.90 -9.82
CA TRP A 126 -4.46 -3.23 -10.19
C TRP A 126 -3.46 -2.40 -9.38
N ASN A 127 -3.62 -1.08 -9.35
CA ASN A 127 -2.76 -0.17 -8.60
C ASN A 127 -2.74 -0.54 -7.11
N ARG A 128 -3.91 -0.81 -6.52
CA ARG A 128 -4.04 -1.25 -5.13
C ARG A 128 -3.29 -2.55 -4.87
N PHE A 129 -3.49 -3.56 -5.72
CA PHE A 129 -2.85 -4.86 -5.57
C PHE A 129 -1.32 -4.72 -5.57
N TYR A 130 -0.76 -4.02 -6.56
CA TYR A 130 0.70 -3.86 -6.65
C TYR A 130 1.28 -2.98 -5.55
N ALA A 131 0.57 -1.93 -5.12
CA ALA A 131 0.98 -1.14 -3.97
C ALA A 131 1.06 -1.99 -2.69
N ILE A 132 0.04 -2.82 -2.41
CA ILE A 132 0.06 -3.72 -1.25
C ILE A 132 1.13 -4.80 -1.38
N ALA A 133 1.31 -5.36 -2.58
CA ALA A 133 2.36 -6.34 -2.84
C ALA A 133 3.76 -5.76 -2.57
N ASP A 134 3.99 -4.51 -2.95
CA ASP A 134 5.25 -3.83 -2.70
C ASP A 134 5.44 -3.50 -1.21
N MET A 135 4.40 -3.03 -0.52
CA MET A 135 4.44 -2.85 0.94
C MET A 135 4.75 -4.17 1.66
N LEU A 136 4.18 -5.29 1.20
CA LEU A 136 4.43 -6.62 1.76
C LEU A 136 5.89 -7.04 1.60
N LYS A 137 6.51 -6.79 0.43
CA LYS A 137 7.95 -7.06 0.23
C LYS A 137 8.79 -6.29 1.24
N TRP A 138 8.47 -5.02 1.49
CA TRP A 138 9.19 -4.22 2.50
C TRP A 138 9.01 -4.77 3.92
N ALA A 139 7.79 -5.13 4.31
CA ALA A 139 7.55 -5.74 5.62
C ALA A 139 8.35 -7.04 5.84
N ARG A 140 8.52 -7.84 4.79
CA ARG A 140 9.37 -9.05 4.84
C ARG A 140 10.85 -8.73 5.06
N ARG A 141 11.35 -7.64 4.48
CA ARG A 141 12.73 -7.16 4.71
C ARG A 141 12.93 -6.69 6.14
N ASP A 142 11.95 -6.00 6.70
CA ASP A 142 12.01 -5.53 8.09
C ASP A 142 12.08 -6.68 9.10
N LEU A 143 11.49 -7.83 8.76
CA LEU A 143 11.59 -9.08 9.53
C LEU A 143 12.85 -9.92 9.20
N GLY A 144 13.72 -9.47 8.29
CA GLY A 144 14.90 -10.23 7.86
C GLY A 144 14.59 -11.50 7.07
N LEU A 145 13.37 -11.63 6.53
CA LEU A 145 12.95 -12.80 5.76
C LEU A 145 13.51 -12.80 4.33
N GLU A 146 14.03 -11.66 3.85
CA GLU A 146 14.73 -11.52 2.57
C GLU A 146 16.24 -11.35 2.78
N ALA A 147 17.00 -12.44 2.67
CA ALA A 147 18.45 -12.44 2.86
C ALA A 147 19.15 -11.39 1.97
N GLY A 148 20.03 -10.59 2.57
CA GLY A 148 20.79 -9.55 1.87
C GLY A 148 19.98 -8.31 1.45
N ARG A 149 18.71 -8.19 1.86
CA ARG A 149 17.89 -7.00 1.65
C ARG A 149 17.82 -6.16 2.91
N LEU A 150 17.94 -4.85 2.75
CA LEU A 150 17.95 -3.89 3.85
C LEU A 150 16.52 -3.45 4.21
N PRO A 151 16.25 -3.17 5.49
CA PRO A 151 14.94 -2.72 5.96
C PRO A 151 14.64 -1.30 5.47
N ILE A 152 13.39 -0.89 5.54
CA ILE A 152 12.94 0.42 5.06
C ILE A 152 13.67 1.58 5.77
N ALA A 153 13.98 1.39 7.06
CA ALA A 153 14.65 2.38 7.89
C ALA A 153 16.06 2.73 7.37
N HIS A 154 16.79 1.75 6.85
CA HIS A 154 18.13 1.96 6.29
C HIS A 154 18.09 2.97 5.12
N PHE A 155 17.12 2.83 4.22
CA PHE A 155 17.00 3.70 3.05
C PHE A 155 16.65 5.14 3.45
N VAL A 156 15.80 5.31 4.47
CA VAL A 156 15.44 6.63 4.99
C VAL A 156 16.65 7.32 5.64
N GLU A 157 17.44 6.58 6.42
CA GLU A 157 18.65 7.10 7.07
C GLU A 157 19.74 7.48 6.05
N GLN A 158 19.95 6.64 5.05
CA GLN A 158 20.88 6.93 3.96
C GLN A 158 20.49 8.22 3.22
N HIS A 159 19.20 8.40 2.92
CA HIS A 159 18.70 9.59 2.25
C HIS A 159 18.85 10.87 3.11
N ARG A 160 18.53 10.78 4.41
CA ARG A 160 18.76 11.89 5.36
C ARG A 160 20.24 12.29 5.45
N SER A 161 21.13 11.31 5.45
CA SER A 161 22.57 11.53 5.51
C SER A 161 23.08 12.25 4.25
N TRP A 162 22.59 11.82 3.08
CA TRP A 162 22.89 12.47 1.80
C TRP A 162 22.41 13.92 1.76
N LEU A 163 21.16 14.20 2.16
CA LEU A 163 20.64 15.57 2.25
C LEU A 163 21.47 16.46 3.20
N SER A 164 21.93 15.90 4.32
CA SER A 164 22.76 16.63 5.29
C SER A 164 24.16 16.93 4.75
N ALA A 165 24.72 16.04 3.93
CA ALA A 165 25.99 16.29 3.24
C ALA A 165 25.86 17.40 2.20
N GLN A 166 24.80 17.38 1.38
CA GLN A 166 24.57 18.43 0.38
C GLN A 166 24.41 19.83 1.00
N ARG A 167 23.69 19.94 2.12
CA ARG A 167 23.54 21.23 2.83
C ARG A 167 24.83 21.80 3.40
N ARG A 168 25.80 20.94 3.76
CA ARG A 168 27.10 21.39 4.26
C ARG A 168 28.04 21.83 3.13
N ALA A 169 27.75 21.43 1.90
CA ALA A 169 28.55 21.75 0.72
C ALA A 169 28.03 22.99 -0.04
N ALA A 170 26.84 23.49 0.30
CA ALA A 170 26.21 24.69 -0.26
C ALA A 170 26.44 25.89 0.67
#